data_AF-A0A0L6WLK9-F1
#
_entry.id   AF-A0A0L6WLK9-F1
#
_cell.length_a   1.000
_cell.length_b   1.000
_cell.length_c   1.000
_cell.angle_alpha   90.00
_cell.angle_beta   90.00
_cell.angle_gamma   90.00
#
_symmetry.space_group_name_H-M   'P 1'
#
loop_
_entity.id
_entity.type
_entity.pdbx_description
1 polymer ?
#
loop_
_entity_poly.entity_id
_entity_poly.type
_entity_poly.pdbx_seq_one_letter_code
_entity_poly.pdbx_strand_id
1 'polypeptide(L)'
;MSRCPWKCSACAVEDRAEHWAQTMSQQLAQAFAANAMPQVFQDMVPLYLHAFEDVFSKASFDSLLECKRWDHIIELLPDFTPFSCKVYLLMPREQEELDAFLQENLNSSRIHPSKSLMASSIFFIKKKDGLL
;
A
#
# COMPACT_ATOMS: atom_id res chain seq x y z
N MET A 1 15.88 -52.28 -15.29
CA MET A 1 14.88 -52.16 -16.37
C MET A 1 13.55 -51.83 -15.71
N SER A 2 13.15 -50.56 -15.66
CA SER A 2 12.11 -50.08 -16.57
C SER A 2 12.37 -48.61 -16.92
N ARG A 3 12.84 -48.45 -18.15
CA ARG A 3 12.97 -47.19 -18.86
C ARG A 3 11.54 -46.75 -19.18
N CYS A 4 11.09 -45.58 -18.72
CA CYS A 4 9.84 -44.97 -19.19
C CYS A 4 9.93 -44.84 -20.73
N PRO A 5 9.06 -45.49 -21.53
CA PRO A 5 9.31 -45.63 -22.96
C PRO A 5 8.73 -44.53 -23.86
N TRP A 6 8.16 -43.45 -23.31
CA TRP A 6 7.45 -42.48 -24.15
C TRP A 6 7.91 -41.06 -23.86
N LYS A 7 8.66 -40.50 -24.81
CA LYS A 7 8.89 -39.07 -24.96
C LYS A 7 7.52 -38.42 -25.19
N CYS A 8 6.97 -37.79 -24.16
CA CYS A 8 5.77 -36.97 -24.31
C CYS A 8 6.18 -35.65 -24.97
N SER A 9 6.22 -35.62 -26.32
CA SER A 9 6.48 -34.42 -27.11
C SER A 9 5.20 -33.64 -27.40
N ALA A 10 4.32 -33.49 -26.40
CA ALA A 10 3.02 -32.84 -26.57
C ALA A 10 2.44 -32.25 -25.27
N CYS A 11 3.29 -31.63 -24.45
CA CYS A 11 2.87 -30.57 -23.52
C CYS A 11 3.78 -29.36 -23.70
N ALA A 12 4.08 -28.98 -24.94
CA ALA A 12 4.28 -27.58 -25.25
C ALA A 12 2.88 -27.00 -25.44
N VAL A 13 2.18 -26.75 -24.33
CA VAL A 13 1.11 -25.76 -24.38
C VAL A 13 1.89 -24.47 -24.62
N GLU A 14 1.86 -24.05 -25.88
CA GLU A 14 2.38 -22.76 -26.30
C GLU A 14 2.02 -21.74 -25.24
N ASP A 15 3.05 -21.09 -24.71
CA ASP A 15 3.01 -19.96 -23.82
C ASP A 15 2.41 -18.79 -24.61
N ARG A 16 1.13 -18.92 -24.98
CA ARG A 16 0.35 -17.90 -25.63
C ARG A 16 -0.14 -17.00 -24.51
N ALA A 17 0.82 -16.31 -23.89
CA ALA A 17 0.58 -15.19 -23.02
C ALA A 17 -0.52 -14.34 -23.66
N GLU A 18 -1.61 -14.24 -22.94
CA GLU A 18 -2.85 -13.62 -23.35
C GLU A 18 -2.59 -12.15 -23.74
N HIS A 19 -2.37 -11.92 -25.02
CA HIS A 19 -2.10 -10.61 -25.61
C HIS A 19 -3.28 -9.61 -25.53
N TRP A 20 -4.40 -9.95 -24.85
CA TRP A 20 -5.59 -9.11 -24.78
C TRP A 20 -5.73 -8.33 -23.46
N ALA A 21 -4.75 -8.40 -22.56
CA ALA A 21 -4.85 -7.78 -21.23
C ALA A 21 -4.90 -6.24 -21.20
N GLN A 22 -4.81 -5.56 -22.35
CA GLN A 22 -4.82 -4.10 -22.43
C GLN A 22 -5.98 -3.59 -23.29
N THR A 23 -6.90 -2.93 -22.61
CA THR A 23 -7.97 -2.14 -23.20
C THR A 23 -7.40 -0.91 -23.91
N MET A 24 -8.14 -0.41 -24.91
CA MET A 24 -7.74 0.79 -25.65
C MET A 24 -7.56 2.01 -24.73
N SER A 25 -8.30 2.12 -23.64
CA SER A 25 -8.11 3.16 -22.62
C SER A 25 -6.80 3.00 -21.83
N GLN A 26 -6.39 1.77 -21.50
CA GLN A 26 -5.09 1.50 -20.86
C GLN A 26 -3.93 1.87 -21.79
N GLN A 27 -4.04 1.56 -23.08
CA GLN A 27 -3.03 1.94 -24.08
C GLN A 27 -2.94 3.47 -24.23
N LEU A 28 -4.08 4.17 -24.27
CA LEU A 28 -4.12 5.64 -24.31
C LEU A 28 -3.51 6.26 -23.04
N ALA A 29 -3.82 5.73 -21.86
CA ALA A 29 -3.23 6.20 -20.60
C ALA A 29 -1.71 5.97 -20.55
N GLN A 30 -1.23 4.81 -21.02
CA GLN A 30 0.20 4.52 -21.13
C GLN A 30 0.90 5.43 -22.13
N ALA A 31 0.32 5.67 -23.31
CA ALA A 31 0.87 6.58 -24.31
C ALA A 31 0.88 8.04 -23.81
N PHE A 32 -0.14 8.47 -23.06
CA PHE A 32 -0.16 9.77 -22.42
C PHE A 32 0.95 9.89 -21.37
N ALA A 33 1.13 8.88 -20.52
CA ALA A 33 2.20 8.85 -19.52
C ALA A 33 3.60 8.82 -20.14
N ALA A 34 3.80 8.05 -21.22
CA ALA A 34 5.08 7.97 -21.94
C ALA A 34 5.47 9.28 -22.64
N ASN A 35 4.47 10.07 -23.04
CA ASN A 35 4.66 11.38 -23.66
C ASN A 35 4.54 12.54 -22.67
N ALA A 36 4.31 12.26 -21.38
CA ALA A 36 4.17 13.28 -20.36
C ALA A 36 5.56 13.88 -20.08
N MET A 37 5.71 15.16 -20.39
CA MET A 37 6.86 15.94 -19.90
C MET A 37 6.76 16.06 -18.37
N PRO A 38 7.89 16.15 -17.64
CA PRO A 38 7.88 16.46 -16.22
C PRO A 38 7.15 17.80 -16.03
N GLN A 39 5.92 17.74 -15.54
CA GLN A 39 5.14 18.94 -15.24
C GLN A 39 5.73 19.58 -13.98
N VAL A 40 6.04 20.86 -14.05
CA VAL A 40 6.49 21.61 -12.88
C VAL A 40 5.25 21.90 -12.02
N PHE A 41 5.39 21.88 -10.68
CA PHE A 41 4.28 22.12 -9.76
C PHE A 41 3.46 23.38 -10.13
N GLN A 42 4.16 24.42 -10.56
CA GLN A 42 3.59 25.71 -10.97
C GLN A 42 2.64 25.62 -12.18
N ASP A 43 2.81 24.64 -13.06
CA ASP A 43 1.98 24.44 -14.25
C ASP A 43 0.72 23.61 -13.93
N MET A 44 0.76 22.80 -12.87
CA MET A 44 -0.34 21.91 -12.48
C MET A 44 -1.34 22.58 -11.52
N VAL A 45 -0.92 23.61 -10.81
CA VAL A 45 -1.68 24.19 -9.72
C VAL A 45 -1.91 25.69 -9.95
N PRO A 46 -3.11 26.23 -9.71
CA PRO A 46 -3.38 27.66 -9.82
C PRO A 46 -2.39 28.54 -9.03
N LEU A 47 -2.09 29.73 -9.57
CA LEU A 47 -1.11 30.67 -9.02
C LEU A 47 -1.27 30.97 -7.51
N TYR A 48 -2.50 31.03 -7.00
CA TYR A 48 -2.76 31.32 -5.58
C TYR A 48 -2.28 30.22 -4.63
N LEU A 49 -2.02 29.01 -5.14
CA LEU A 49 -1.51 27.87 -4.37
C LEU A 49 0.00 27.71 -4.49
N HIS A 50 0.67 28.49 -5.33
CA HIS A 50 2.13 28.39 -5.51
C HIS A 50 2.88 28.68 -4.19
N ALA A 51 2.30 29.50 -3.32
CA ALA A 51 2.84 29.79 -2.00
C ALA A 51 2.80 28.59 -1.02
N PHE A 52 2.05 27.53 -1.34
CA PHE A 52 1.87 26.33 -0.49
C PHE A 52 2.49 25.09 -1.14
N GLU A 53 3.49 25.25 -2.01
CA GLU A 53 4.20 24.15 -2.67
C GLU A 53 4.71 23.10 -1.65
N ASP A 54 5.11 23.54 -0.47
CA ASP A 54 5.54 22.71 0.65
C ASP A 54 4.45 21.74 1.12
N VAL A 55 3.18 22.17 1.16
CA VAL A 55 2.02 21.34 1.55
C VAL A 55 1.78 20.19 0.56
N PHE A 56 2.13 20.37 -0.70
CA PHE A 56 2.00 19.35 -1.74
C PHE A 56 3.26 18.48 -1.88
N SER A 57 4.34 18.83 -1.20
CA SER A 57 5.58 18.05 -1.22
C SER A 57 5.41 16.73 -0.46
N LYS A 58 6.10 15.67 -0.92
CA LYS A 58 6.09 14.38 -0.21
C LYS A 58 6.71 14.50 1.19
N ALA A 59 7.70 15.37 1.37
CA ALA A 59 8.42 15.52 2.62
C ALA A 59 7.53 16.01 3.77
N SER A 60 6.59 16.93 3.51
CA SER A 60 5.65 17.41 4.53
C SER A 60 4.60 16.36 4.89
N PHE A 61 4.19 15.53 3.92
CA PHE A 61 3.21 14.47 4.13
C PHE A 61 3.68 13.41 5.14
N ASP A 62 4.98 13.12 5.18
CA ASP A 62 5.54 12.07 6.04
C ASP A 62 5.65 12.48 7.50
N SER A 63 5.55 13.77 7.82
CA SER A 63 5.61 14.28 9.19
C SER A 63 4.22 14.38 9.83
N LEU A 64 4.08 13.89 11.08
CA LEU A 64 2.89 14.18 11.87
C LEU A 64 2.92 15.63 12.37
N LEU A 65 1.77 16.27 12.35
CA LEU A 65 1.58 17.57 12.98
C LEU A 65 1.62 17.43 14.51
N GLU A 66 2.00 18.51 15.19
CA GLU A 66 1.94 18.57 16.65
C GLU A 66 0.51 18.37 17.17
N CYS A 67 0.40 17.72 18.33
CA CYS A 67 -0.85 17.52 19.05
C CYS A 67 -1.50 18.87 19.36
N LYS A 68 -2.79 18.99 19.04
CA LYS A 68 -3.57 20.23 19.16
C LYS A 68 -4.72 20.04 20.13
N ARG A 69 -5.22 21.14 20.70
CA ARG A 69 -6.38 21.13 21.63
C ARG A 69 -7.68 20.60 21.02
N TRP A 70 -7.73 20.47 19.70
CA TRP A 70 -8.89 19.99 18.93
C TRP A 70 -8.63 18.60 18.32
N ASP A 71 -7.64 17.87 18.84
CA ASP A 71 -7.45 16.48 18.47
C ASP A 71 -8.66 15.64 18.90
N HIS A 72 -8.94 14.60 18.12
CA HIS A 72 -10.12 13.78 18.34
C HIS A 72 -9.94 12.92 19.59
N ILE A 73 -10.80 13.15 20.59
CA ILE A 73 -10.90 12.32 21.79
C ILE A 73 -11.84 11.16 21.49
N ILE A 74 -11.40 9.94 21.78
CA ILE A 74 -12.25 8.75 21.73
C ILE A 74 -12.86 8.56 23.13
N GLU A 75 -14.12 8.96 23.30
CA GLU A 75 -14.86 8.77 24.55
C GLU A 75 -15.29 7.31 24.69
N LEU A 76 -14.85 6.65 25.76
CA LEU A 76 -15.25 5.28 26.08
C LEU A 76 -16.54 5.27 26.89
N LEU A 77 -17.37 4.25 26.66
CA LEU A 77 -18.56 4.03 27.49
C LEU A 77 -18.16 3.66 28.93
N PRO A 78 -18.92 4.06 29.97
CA PRO A 78 -18.55 3.83 31.37
C PRO A 78 -18.31 2.36 31.75
N ASP A 79 -19.02 1.44 31.10
CA ASP A 79 -18.94 0.00 31.37
C ASP A 79 -17.99 -0.75 30.41
N PHE A 80 -17.18 -0.01 29.65
CA PHE A 80 -16.26 -0.59 28.68
C PHE A 80 -15.13 -1.37 29.37
N THR A 81 -14.95 -2.61 28.95
CA THR A 81 -13.82 -3.45 29.40
C THR A 81 -12.77 -3.54 28.29
N PRO A 82 -11.49 -3.21 28.56
CA PRO A 82 -10.41 -3.36 27.61
C PRO A 82 -10.31 -4.78 27.05
N PHE A 83 -10.10 -4.90 25.75
CA PHE A 83 -9.92 -6.18 25.07
C PHE A 83 -8.65 -6.17 24.22
N SER A 84 -7.90 -7.26 24.31
CA SER A 84 -6.71 -7.52 23.49
C SER A 84 -7.01 -8.66 22.52
N CYS A 85 -7.07 -8.34 21.24
CA CYS A 85 -7.20 -9.34 20.18
C CYS A 85 -5.84 -10.01 19.92
N LYS A 86 -5.84 -11.32 19.73
CA LYS A 86 -4.63 -12.05 19.27
C LYS A 86 -4.33 -11.69 17.82
N VAL A 87 -3.05 -11.60 17.50
CA VAL A 87 -2.60 -11.44 16.11
C VAL A 87 -2.94 -12.71 15.32
N TYR A 88 -3.51 -12.55 14.12
CA TYR A 88 -3.76 -13.67 13.22
C TYR A 88 -2.43 -14.25 12.72
N LEU A 89 -2.42 -15.56 12.42
CA LEU A 89 -1.25 -16.16 11.78
C LEU A 89 -1.11 -15.57 10.37
N LEU A 90 0.02 -14.91 10.12
CA LEU A 90 0.34 -14.29 8.84
C LEU A 90 1.14 -15.25 7.97
N MET A 91 0.89 -15.22 6.67
CA MET A 91 1.74 -15.90 5.69
C MET A 91 3.11 -15.20 5.64
N PRO A 92 4.21 -15.88 5.25
CA PRO A 92 5.54 -15.27 5.22
C PRO A 92 5.60 -13.93 4.45
N ARG A 93 4.91 -13.87 3.30
CA ARG A 93 4.80 -12.63 2.51
C ARG A 93 4.07 -11.52 3.26
N GLU A 94 3.01 -11.83 3.99
CA GLU A 94 2.25 -10.83 4.77
C GLU A 94 3.05 -10.34 5.98
N GLN A 95 3.89 -11.21 6.56
CA GLN A 95 4.79 -10.83 7.64
C GLN A 95 5.86 -9.84 7.14
N GLU A 96 6.46 -10.09 5.97
CA GLU A 96 7.42 -9.18 5.36
C GLU A 96 6.82 -7.79 5.10
N GLU A 97 5.59 -7.73 4.57
CA GLU A 97 4.86 -6.48 4.35
C GLU A 97 4.51 -5.79 5.68
N LEU A 98 4.15 -6.55 6.71
CA LEU A 98 3.90 -5.99 8.04
C LEU A 98 5.16 -5.38 8.65
N ASP A 99 6.29 -6.06 8.55
CA ASP A 99 7.56 -5.58 9.10
C ASP A 99 8.02 -4.30 8.38
N ALA A 100 7.87 -4.25 7.04
CA ALA A 100 8.12 -3.05 6.26
C ALA A 100 7.19 -1.89 6.65
N PHE A 101 5.89 -2.16 6.79
CA PHE A 101 4.89 -1.17 7.22
C PHE A 101 5.22 -0.61 8.62
N LEU A 102 5.58 -1.48 9.57
CA LEU A 102 5.96 -1.07 10.91
C LEU A 102 7.22 -0.20 10.88
N GLN A 103 8.24 -0.60 10.14
CA GLN A 103 9.49 0.15 10.04
C GLN A 103 9.27 1.55 9.46
N GLU A 104 8.51 1.67 8.38
CA GLU A 104 8.19 2.97 7.75
C GLU A 104 7.44 3.90 8.72
N ASN A 105 6.43 3.38 9.41
CA ASN A 105 5.60 4.17 10.32
C ASN A 105 6.32 4.52 11.64
N LEU A 106 7.24 3.67 12.11
CA LEU A 106 8.11 3.99 13.23
C LEU A 106 9.13 5.07 12.86
N ASN A 107 9.74 4.99 11.67
CA ASN A 107 10.70 5.98 11.19
C ASN A 107 10.06 7.36 11.01
N SER A 108 8.82 7.40 10.49
CA SER A 108 8.03 8.64 10.35
C SER A 108 7.39 9.11 11.66
N SER A 109 7.58 8.37 12.77
CA SER A 109 6.95 8.64 14.06
C SER A 109 5.41 8.69 14.02
N ARG A 110 4.79 8.07 13.01
CA ARG A 110 3.32 7.94 12.88
C ARG A 110 2.74 6.98 13.91
N ILE A 111 3.50 5.95 14.27
CA ILE A 111 3.19 5.01 15.33
C ILE A 111 4.34 4.96 16.32
N HIS A 112 4.05 4.53 17.55
CA HIS A 112 5.06 4.28 18.57
C HIS A 112 4.71 3.02 19.38
N PRO A 113 5.71 2.34 19.97
CA PRO A 113 5.44 1.26 20.90
C PRO A 113 4.58 1.75 22.08
N SER A 114 3.59 0.96 22.47
CA SER A 114 2.72 1.25 23.62
C SER A 114 2.51 0.00 24.47
N LYS A 115 2.15 0.20 25.74
CA LYS A 115 1.78 -0.88 26.68
C LYS A 115 0.27 -0.85 26.96
N SER A 116 -0.51 -0.71 25.90
CA SER A 116 -1.97 -0.65 25.98
C SER A 116 -2.55 -2.00 26.38
N LEU A 117 -3.57 -1.99 27.26
CA LEU A 117 -4.40 -3.17 27.55
C LEU A 117 -5.35 -3.50 26.38
N MET A 118 -5.54 -2.55 25.47
CA MET A 118 -6.34 -2.69 24.26
C MET A 118 -5.43 -2.92 23.05
N ALA A 119 -5.75 -3.95 22.26
CA ALA A 119 -5.06 -4.22 21.00
C ALA A 119 -6.05 -4.76 19.97
N SER A 120 -5.93 -4.25 18.74
CA SER A 120 -6.66 -4.74 17.58
C SER A 120 -5.70 -5.49 16.66
N SER A 121 -6.19 -6.56 16.04
CA SER A 121 -5.43 -7.32 15.05
C SER A 121 -5.30 -6.56 13.73
N ILE A 122 -4.19 -6.78 13.01
CA ILE A 122 -3.97 -6.28 11.65
C ILE A 122 -4.25 -7.42 10.66
N PHE A 123 -4.78 -7.08 9.49
CA PHE A 123 -4.97 -8.01 8.38
C PHE A 123 -4.76 -7.27 7.06
N PHE A 124 -4.37 -8.00 6.02
CA PHE A 124 -4.12 -7.46 4.69
C PHE A 124 -5.29 -7.75 3.74
N ILE A 125 -5.59 -6.79 2.87
CA ILE A 125 -6.57 -6.94 1.79
C ILE A 125 -5.82 -6.80 0.48
N LYS A 126 -5.87 -7.83 -0.36
CA LYS A 126 -5.25 -7.80 -1.69
C LYS A 126 -5.87 -6.67 -2.52
N LYS A 127 -5.02 -5.80 -3.04
CA LYS A 127 -5.42 -4.77 -4.00
C LYS A 127 -5.66 -5.41 -5.37
N LYS A 128 -6.41 -4.71 -6.22
CA LYS A 128 -6.73 -5.14 -7.59
C LYS A 128 -5.47 -5.45 -8.42
N ASP A 129 -4.37 -4.77 -8.13
CA ASP A 129 -3.10 -4.89 -8.85
C ASP A 129 -2.30 -6.17 -8.47
N GLY A 130 -2.87 -7.04 -7.62
CA GLY A 130 -2.24 -8.29 -7.19
C GLY A 130 -1.17 -8.13 -6.11
N LEU A 131 -0.93 -6.88 -5.69
CA LEU A 131 -0.09 -6.51 -4.55
C LEU A 131 -0.90 -6.60 -3.25
N LEU A 132 -0.19 -6.88 -2.15
CA LEU A 132 -0.71 -6.74 -0.79
C LEU A 132 -0.62 -5.27 -0.35
#